data_AF-A0A6C0KZG2-F1
#
_entry.id   AF-A0A6C0KZG2-F1
#
_cell.length_a   1.000
_cell.length_b   1.000
_cell.length_c   1.000
_cell.angle_alpha   90.00
_cell.angle_beta   90.00
_cell.angle_gamma   90.00
#
_symmetry.space_group_name_H-M   'P 1'
#
loop_
_entity.id
_entity.type
_entity.pdbx_description
1 polymer ?
#
loop_
_entity_poly.entity_id
_entity_poly.type
_entity_poly.pdbx_seq_one_letter_code
_entity_poly.pdbx_strand_id
1 'polypeptide(L)'
;MEISFGNIIILLAFICSIVIFCVCTFFNPHPSSSKFLLIEILKQSSLVYFLIQVIGIIYYTGYLTIDKEHILPLVIGISVYILTITMGYAQNYNCKKPKRTTILLQSLKPVIAVIVTFIIILKVPILSQGFYDLVGKESDSDLAMYTSLGFWMAGSLWPSIPLAYFSIEQDSCSNNSEINITEIPDKVAIPETI
;
A
#
# COMPACT_ATOMS: atom_id res chain seq x y z
N MET A 1 12.72 -30.68 -17.13
CA MET A 1 12.00 -29.87 -16.13
C MET A 1 10.53 -30.02 -16.44
N GLU A 2 9.81 -30.89 -15.72
CA GLU A 2 8.36 -31.03 -15.92
C GLU A 2 7.67 -29.77 -15.39
N ILE A 3 6.90 -29.11 -16.25
CA ILE A 3 6.13 -27.92 -15.89
C ILE A 3 4.89 -28.43 -15.17
N SER A 4 4.85 -28.33 -13.84
CA SER A 4 3.63 -28.64 -13.07
C SER A 4 2.54 -27.59 -13.35
N PHE A 5 1.27 -28.00 -13.24
CA PHE A 5 0.12 -27.10 -13.42
C PHE A 5 0.19 -25.87 -12.49
N GLY A 6 0.69 -26.03 -11.26
CA GLY A 6 0.90 -24.91 -10.34
C GLY A 6 1.93 -23.89 -10.82
N ASN A 7 3.03 -24.34 -11.45
CA ASN A 7 4.02 -23.41 -12.02
C ASN A 7 3.41 -22.55 -13.14
N ILE A 8 2.48 -23.11 -13.93
CA ILE A 8 1.76 -22.37 -14.96
C ILE A 8 0.88 -21.29 -14.32
N ILE A 9 0.14 -21.62 -13.25
CA ILE A 9 -0.70 -20.66 -12.53
C ILE A 9 0.14 -19.53 -11.94
N ILE A 10 1.28 -19.85 -11.31
CA ILE A 10 2.18 -18.84 -10.73
C ILE A 10 2.72 -17.92 -11.81
N LEU A 11 3.15 -18.47 -12.95
CA LEU A 11 3.63 -17.68 -14.09
C LEU A 11 2.55 -16.77 -14.67
N LEU A 12 1.31 -17.27 -14.81
CA LEU A 12 0.18 -16.47 -15.25
C LEU A 12 -0.12 -15.34 -14.26
N ALA A 13 -0.11 -15.62 -12.95
CA ALA A 13 -0.31 -14.61 -11.92
C ALA A 13 0.78 -13.53 -11.95
N PHE A 14 2.04 -13.93 -12.19
CA PHE A 14 3.17 -13.03 -12.36
C PHE A 14 3.04 -12.11 -13.58
N ILE A 15 2.65 -12.66 -14.74
CA ILE A 15 2.42 -11.85 -15.95
C ILE A 15 1.20 -10.94 -15.75
N CYS A 16 0.13 -11.45 -15.14
CA CYS A 16 -1.06 -10.65 -14.86
C CYS A 16 -0.77 -9.48 -13.93
N SER A 17 0.09 -9.65 -12.92
CA SER A 17 0.38 -8.56 -11.98
C SER A 17 1.11 -7.39 -12.66
N ILE A 18 2.09 -7.66 -13.53
CA ILE A 18 2.76 -6.57 -14.26
C ILE A 18 1.81 -5.89 -15.26
N VAL A 19 0.95 -6.66 -15.94
CA VAL A 19 -0.06 -6.11 -16.86
C VAL A 19 -1.05 -5.22 -16.10
N ILE A 20 -1.57 -5.68 -14.97
CA ILE A 20 -2.48 -4.90 -14.11
C ILE A 20 -1.80 -3.61 -13.63
N PHE A 21 -0.54 -3.69 -13.21
CA PHE A 21 0.22 -2.51 -12.78
C PHE A 21 0.35 -1.48 -13.90
N CYS A 22 0.74 -1.91 -15.11
CA CYS A 22 0.86 -1.03 -16.27
C CYS A 22 -0.48 -0.39 -16.65
N VAL A 23 -1.57 -1.17 -16.67
CA VAL A 23 -2.91 -0.68 -16.99
C VAL A 23 -3.38 0.34 -15.95
N CYS A 24 -3.23 0.04 -14.65
CA CYS A 24 -3.61 0.98 -13.59
C CYS A 24 -2.81 2.28 -13.64
N THR A 25 -1.51 2.18 -13.94
CA THR A 25 -0.63 3.35 -14.11
C THR A 25 -1.01 4.17 -15.34
N PHE A 26 -1.46 3.54 -16.42
CA PHE A 26 -1.91 4.24 -17.63
C PHE A 26 -3.24 4.98 -17.43
N PHE A 27 -4.23 4.35 -16.77
CA PHE A 27 -5.54 4.96 -16.56
C PHE A 27 -5.56 6.10 -15.53
N ASN A 28 -4.55 6.15 -14.64
CA ASN A 28 -4.34 7.10 -13.53
C ASN A 28 -5.44 8.17 -13.36
N PRO A 29 -6.60 7.80 -12.80
CA PRO A 29 -7.76 8.68 -12.74
C PRO A 29 -7.49 9.88 -11.82
N HIS A 30 -8.21 10.97 -12.06
CA HIS A 30 -8.10 12.15 -11.19
C HIS A 30 -8.48 11.81 -9.74
N PRO A 31 -7.83 12.39 -8.71
CA PRO A 31 -8.10 12.07 -7.30
C PRO A 31 -9.55 12.24 -6.82
N SER A 32 -10.33 13.08 -7.49
CA SER A 32 -11.77 13.29 -7.22
C SER A 32 -12.68 12.20 -7.82
N SER A 33 -12.13 11.27 -8.61
CA SER A 33 -12.87 10.17 -9.21
C SER A 33 -13.20 9.10 -8.17
N SER A 34 -14.43 8.59 -8.19
CA SER A 34 -14.85 7.44 -7.36
C SER A 34 -14.02 6.18 -7.61
N LYS A 35 -13.30 6.11 -8.74
CA LYS A 35 -12.44 4.98 -9.11
C LYS A 35 -11.00 5.13 -8.63
N PHE A 36 -10.60 6.31 -8.15
CA PHE A 36 -9.20 6.60 -7.83
C PHE A 36 -8.62 5.67 -6.77
N LEU A 37 -9.30 5.53 -5.63
CA LEU A 37 -8.87 4.65 -4.55
C LEU A 37 -8.72 3.19 -5.02
N LEU A 38 -9.70 2.67 -5.78
CA LEU A 38 -9.66 1.29 -6.26
C LEU A 38 -8.48 1.05 -7.21
N ILE A 39 -8.23 1.99 -8.13
CA ILE A 39 -7.09 1.90 -9.06
C ILE A 39 -5.76 2.00 -8.31
N GLU A 40 -5.66 2.84 -7.29
CA GLU A 40 -4.46 2.92 -6.44
C GLU A 40 -4.19 1.63 -5.67
N ILE A 41 -5.23 0.99 -5.10
CA ILE A 41 -5.10 -0.31 -4.44
C ILE A 41 -4.60 -1.36 -5.42
N LEU A 42 -5.25 -1.48 -6.59
CA LEU A 42 -4.87 -2.47 -7.60
C LEU A 42 -3.44 -2.23 -8.11
N LYS A 43 -3.06 -0.98 -8.32
CA LYS A 43 -1.69 -0.59 -8.73
C LYS A 43 -0.66 -1.00 -7.68
N GLN A 44 -0.88 -0.67 -6.41
CA GLN A 44 0.10 -0.96 -5.36
C GLN A 44 0.17 -2.47 -5.06
N SER A 45 -0.97 -3.16 -4.94
CA SER A 45 -1.01 -4.61 -4.72
C SER A 45 -0.36 -5.39 -5.86
N SER A 46 -0.63 -5.01 -7.13
CA SER A 46 -0.03 -5.70 -8.28
C SER A 46 1.48 -5.48 -8.38
N LEU A 47 1.96 -4.28 -8.08
CA LEU A 47 3.40 -4.02 -8.01
C LEU A 47 4.08 -4.82 -6.89
N VAL A 48 3.51 -4.83 -5.68
CA VAL A 48 4.09 -5.57 -4.54
C VAL A 48 4.17 -7.07 -4.86
N TYR A 49 3.09 -7.63 -5.40
CA TYR A 49 3.09 -9.03 -5.82
C TYR A 49 4.18 -9.30 -6.87
N PHE A 50 4.28 -8.45 -7.89
CA PHE A 50 5.31 -8.56 -8.93
C PHE A 50 6.73 -8.49 -8.35
N LEU A 51 7.03 -7.49 -7.52
CA LEU A 51 8.37 -7.29 -6.95
C LEU A 51 8.82 -8.47 -6.10
N ILE A 52 7.95 -9.00 -5.24
CA ILE A 52 8.28 -10.15 -4.40
C ILE A 52 8.59 -11.38 -5.26
N GLN A 53 7.83 -11.61 -6.33
CA GLN A 53 8.08 -12.70 -7.27
C GLN A 53 9.41 -12.53 -8.01
N VAL A 54 9.72 -11.32 -8.51
CA VAL A 54 11.02 -11.02 -9.14
C VAL A 54 12.16 -11.29 -8.17
N ILE A 55 12.05 -10.81 -6.93
CA ILE A 55 13.09 -11.02 -5.91
C ILE A 55 13.24 -12.52 -5.61
N GLY A 56 12.13 -13.25 -5.50
CA GLY A 56 12.14 -14.71 -5.33
C GLY A 56 12.86 -15.43 -6.47
N ILE A 57 12.61 -15.05 -7.72
CA ILE A 57 13.29 -15.62 -8.90
C ILE A 57 14.79 -15.28 -8.90
N ILE A 58 15.16 -14.05 -8.55
CA ILE A 58 16.56 -13.62 -8.48
C ILE A 58 17.32 -14.44 -7.42
N TYR A 59 16.70 -14.68 -6.26
CA TYR A 59 17.29 -15.53 -5.23
C TYR A 59 17.36 -17.00 -5.63
N TYR A 60 16.33 -17.52 -6.32
CA TYR A 60 16.34 -18.88 -6.84
C TYR A 60 17.45 -19.11 -7.87
N THR A 61 17.71 -18.11 -8.73
CA THR A 61 18.75 -18.17 -9.76
C THR A 61 20.17 -17.91 -9.22
N GLY A 62 20.31 -17.59 -7.93
CA GLY A 62 21.61 -17.38 -7.28
C GLY A 62 22.32 -16.07 -7.65
N TYR A 63 21.62 -15.12 -8.29
CA TYR A 63 22.21 -13.85 -8.75
C TYR A 63 22.48 -12.84 -7.62
N LEU A 64 21.85 -12.98 -6.46
CA LEU A 64 22.10 -12.16 -5.27
C LEU A 64 22.51 -13.02 -4.07
N THR A 65 23.65 -12.67 -3.47
CA THR A 65 24.19 -13.28 -2.23
C THR A 65 23.89 -12.46 -0.97
N ILE A 66 23.12 -11.37 -1.08
CA ILE A 66 22.82 -10.50 0.05
C ILE A 66 21.66 -11.08 0.88
N ASP A 67 21.70 -10.82 2.18
CA ASP A 67 20.79 -11.34 3.19
C ASP A 67 19.29 -11.12 2.86
N LYS A 68 18.59 -12.22 2.64
CA LYS A 68 17.21 -12.30 2.10
C LYS A 68 16.19 -11.66 3.03
N GLU A 69 16.43 -11.77 4.34
CA GLU A 69 15.48 -11.38 5.38
C GLU A 69 15.34 -9.87 5.52
N HIS A 70 16.37 -9.11 5.11
CA HIS A 70 16.42 -7.66 5.30
C HIS A 70 16.08 -6.87 4.03
N ILE A 71 16.48 -7.36 2.86
CA ILE A 71 16.26 -6.65 1.58
C ILE A 71 14.78 -6.66 1.18
N LEU A 72 14.12 -7.81 1.30
CA LEU A 72 12.74 -7.96 0.86
C LEU A 72 11.79 -6.95 1.55
N PRO A 73 11.71 -6.89 2.89
CA PRO A 73 10.83 -5.92 3.55
C PRO A 73 11.25 -4.46 3.28
N LEU A 74 12.54 -4.20 3.09
CA LEU A 74 13.04 -2.85 2.79
C LEU A 74 12.57 -2.36 1.41
N VAL A 75 12.83 -3.14 0.35
CA VAL A 75 12.48 -2.77 -1.03
C VAL A 75 10.97 -2.63 -1.19
N ILE A 76 10.21 -3.58 -0.65
CA ILE A 76 8.76 -3.54 -0.71
C ILE A 76 8.21 -2.37 0.13
N GLY A 77 8.72 -2.18 1.34
CA GLY A 77 8.31 -1.10 2.22
C GLY A 77 8.55 0.28 1.61
N ILE A 78 9.73 0.53 1.04
CA ILE A 78 10.05 1.78 0.35
C ILE A 78 9.12 2.00 -0.86
N SER A 79 8.88 0.96 -1.65
CA SER A 79 8.01 1.05 -2.84
C SER A 79 6.58 1.44 -2.46
N VAL A 80 6.01 0.77 -1.44
CA VAL A 80 4.67 1.08 -0.91
C VAL A 80 4.62 2.49 -0.32
N TYR A 81 5.66 2.89 0.41
CA TYR A 81 5.75 4.22 1.01
C TYR A 81 5.72 5.33 -0.05
N ILE A 82 6.56 5.21 -1.10
CA ILE A 82 6.63 6.19 -2.18
C ILE A 82 5.28 6.31 -2.91
N LEU A 83 4.63 5.18 -3.21
CA LEU A 83 3.34 5.18 -3.90
C LEU A 83 2.24 5.79 -3.04
N THR A 84 2.20 5.46 -1.74
CA THR A 84 1.21 6.03 -0.81
C THR A 84 1.42 7.52 -0.60
N ILE A 85 2.68 7.98 -0.50
CA ILE A 85 3.00 9.41 -0.46
C ILE A 85 2.55 10.12 -1.73
N THR A 86 2.83 9.52 -2.90
CA THR A 86 2.48 10.11 -4.19
C THR A 86 0.97 10.26 -4.32
N MET A 87 0.21 9.24 -3.91
CA MET A 87 -1.25 9.29 -3.79
C MET A 87 -1.68 10.44 -2.86
N GLY A 88 -1.09 10.52 -1.65
CA GLY A 88 -1.43 11.56 -0.68
C GLY A 88 -1.15 12.98 -1.16
N TYR A 89 -0.08 13.21 -1.93
CA TYR A 89 0.19 14.50 -2.56
C TYR A 89 -0.77 14.79 -3.72
N ALA A 90 -1.12 13.79 -4.54
CA ALA A 90 -2.07 13.95 -5.61
C ALA A 90 -3.46 14.37 -5.08
N GLN A 91 -3.94 13.72 -4.02
CA GLN A 91 -5.21 14.07 -3.36
C GLN A 91 -5.23 15.51 -2.83
N ASN A 92 -4.10 15.97 -2.28
CA ASN A 92 -4.00 17.26 -1.62
C ASN A 92 -3.55 18.41 -2.54
N TYR A 93 -3.45 18.18 -3.85
CA TYR A 93 -2.95 19.17 -4.79
C TYR A 93 -3.74 20.49 -4.75
N ASN A 94 -5.07 20.42 -4.53
CA ASN A 94 -5.95 21.59 -4.47
C ASN A 94 -6.07 22.23 -3.07
N CYS A 95 -5.35 21.68 -2.08
CA CYS A 95 -5.43 22.17 -0.71
C CYS A 95 -4.56 23.42 -0.53
N LYS A 96 -5.13 24.52 -0.01
CA LYS A 96 -4.39 25.79 0.17
C LYS A 96 -3.22 25.67 1.16
N LYS A 97 -3.30 24.79 2.16
CA LYS A 97 -2.25 24.53 3.17
C LYS A 97 -2.23 23.05 3.58
N PRO A 98 -1.58 22.17 2.80
CA PRO A 98 -1.54 20.75 3.12
C PRO A 98 -0.65 20.48 4.35
N LYS A 99 -1.17 19.75 5.34
CA LYS A 99 -0.35 19.25 6.46
C LYS A 99 0.57 18.12 5.99
N ARG A 100 1.75 18.48 5.49
CA ARG A 100 2.74 17.52 4.94
C ARG A 100 3.13 16.42 5.94
N THR A 101 3.19 16.74 7.23
CA THR A 101 3.50 15.78 8.30
C THR A 101 2.46 14.67 8.39
N THR A 102 1.17 14.99 8.20
CA THR A 102 0.09 14.00 8.14
C THR A 102 0.31 13.03 6.99
N ILE A 103 0.60 13.54 5.78
CA ILE A 103 0.83 12.69 4.59
C ILE A 103 1.97 11.71 4.86
N LEU A 104 3.09 12.19 5.41
CA LEU A 104 4.25 11.35 5.72
C LEU A 104 3.92 10.26 6.75
N LEU A 105 3.27 10.63 7.86
CA LEU A 105 2.96 9.69 8.95
C LEU A 105 1.91 8.65 8.51
N GLN A 106 0.85 9.08 7.84
CA GLN A 106 -0.21 8.16 7.40
C GLN A 106 0.30 7.20 6.31
N SER A 107 1.28 7.62 5.50
CA SER A 107 1.90 6.76 4.48
C SER A 107 2.74 5.62 5.08
N LEU A 108 3.08 5.67 6.38
CA LEU A 108 3.76 4.54 7.06
C LEU A 108 2.80 3.39 7.37
N LYS A 109 1.48 3.62 7.45
CA LYS A 109 0.52 2.57 7.83
C LYS A 109 0.54 1.37 6.86
N PRO A 110 0.51 1.55 5.53
CA PRO A 110 0.60 0.41 4.60
C PRO A 110 1.95 -0.30 4.68
N VAL A 111 3.04 0.43 4.94
CA VAL A 111 4.38 -0.15 5.13
C VAL A 111 4.40 -1.08 6.35
N ILE A 112 3.88 -0.61 7.49
CA ILE A 112 3.79 -1.40 8.72
C ILE A 112 2.94 -2.65 8.49
N ALA A 113 1.79 -2.51 7.81
CA ALA A 113 0.92 -3.64 7.49
C ALA A 113 1.66 -4.71 6.68
N VAL A 114 2.43 -4.31 5.67
CA VAL A 114 3.24 -5.20 4.84
C VAL A 114 4.34 -5.89 5.65
N ILE A 115 5.07 -5.16 6.50
CA ILE A 115 6.14 -5.72 7.36
C ILE A 115 5.57 -6.73 8.36
N VAL A 116 4.47 -6.39 9.03
CA VAL A 116 3.79 -7.30 9.97
C VAL A 116 3.31 -8.56 9.25
N THR A 117 2.74 -8.40 8.07
CA THR A 117 2.29 -9.53 7.24
C THR A 117 3.45 -10.45 6.84
N PHE A 118 4.58 -9.88 6.42
CA PHE A 118 5.81 -10.62 6.14
C PHE A 118 6.25 -11.47 7.35
N ILE A 119 6.32 -10.88 8.54
CA ILE A 119 6.71 -11.60 9.77
C ILE A 119 5.71 -12.73 10.08
N ILE A 120 4.41 -12.48 9.95
CA ILE A 120 3.37 -13.48 10.23
C ILE A 120 3.52 -14.69 9.29
N ILE A 121 3.73 -14.48 8.00
CA ILE A 121 3.84 -15.57 7.02
C ILE A 121 5.07 -16.44 7.31
N LEU A 122 6.20 -15.83 7.70
CA LEU A 122 7.40 -16.57 8.10
C LEU A 122 7.20 -17.40 9.38
N LYS A 123 6.31 -16.98 10.28
CA LYS A 123 6.07 -17.65 11.57
C LYS A 123 4.88 -18.61 11.54
N VAL A 124 4.01 -18.52 10.54
CA VAL A 124 2.78 -19.30 10.46
C VAL A 124 2.77 -20.13 9.16
N PRO A 125 3.34 -21.34 9.16
CA PRO A 125 3.56 -22.14 7.95
C PRO A 125 2.29 -22.48 7.16
N ILE A 126 1.13 -22.52 7.83
CA ILE A 126 -0.16 -22.83 7.21
C ILE A 126 -0.54 -21.84 6.10
N LEU A 127 -0.05 -20.60 6.18
CA LEU A 127 -0.32 -19.56 5.19
C LEU A 127 0.36 -19.83 3.84
N SER A 128 1.43 -20.62 3.85
CA SER A 128 2.17 -21.02 2.65
C SER A 128 1.80 -22.42 2.17
N GLN A 129 1.11 -23.21 2.98
CA GLN A 129 0.79 -24.61 2.68
C GLN A 129 -0.02 -24.78 1.39
N GLY A 130 -1.08 -23.98 1.19
CA GLY A 130 -1.87 -24.04 -0.05
C GLY A 130 -1.06 -23.72 -1.31
N PHE A 131 0.04 -22.95 -1.19
CA PHE A 131 0.93 -22.67 -2.31
C PHE A 131 1.90 -23.83 -2.59
N TYR A 132 2.37 -24.52 -1.55
CA TYR A 132 3.17 -25.74 -1.69
C TYR A 132 2.35 -26.86 -2.36
N ASP A 133 1.11 -27.03 -1.91
CA ASP A 133 0.16 -27.99 -2.50
C ASP A 133 -0.09 -27.68 -3.98
N LEU A 134 -0.23 -26.40 -4.34
CA LEU A 134 -0.46 -25.96 -5.72
C LEU A 134 0.69 -26.34 -6.66
N VAL A 135 1.94 -26.19 -6.24
CA VAL A 135 3.12 -26.51 -7.08
C VAL A 135 3.45 -28.00 -7.11
N GLY A 136 2.82 -28.80 -6.24
CA GLY A 136 3.05 -30.25 -6.13
C GLY A 136 4.43 -30.58 -5.55
N LYS A 137 4.95 -29.75 -4.64
CA LYS A 137 6.26 -29.93 -4.00
C LYS A 137 6.13 -29.90 -2.49
N GLU A 138 7.03 -30.62 -1.80
CA GLU A 138 7.22 -30.49 -0.35
C GLU A 138 7.63 -29.05 0.03
N SER A 139 7.64 -28.75 1.33
CA SER A 139 7.79 -27.43 1.95
C SER A 139 9.04 -26.60 1.56
N ASP A 140 9.92 -27.12 0.72
CA ASP A 140 11.19 -26.51 0.28
C ASP A 140 11.10 -25.80 -1.10
N SER A 141 9.90 -25.59 -1.64
CA SER A 141 9.75 -24.83 -2.88
C SER A 141 9.86 -23.32 -2.63
N ASP A 142 11.05 -22.74 -2.86
CA ASP A 142 11.29 -21.28 -2.83
C ASP A 142 10.22 -20.52 -3.61
N LEU A 143 9.85 -21.00 -4.80
CA LEU A 143 8.84 -20.38 -5.65
C LEU A 143 7.48 -20.29 -4.95
N ALA A 144 7.05 -21.36 -4.25
CA ALA A 144 5.79 -21.36 -3.53
C ALA A 144 5.83 -20.44 -2.29
N MET A 145 6.96 -20.41 -1.58
CA MET A 145 7.18 -19.50 -0.46
C MET A 145 7.07 -18.03 -0.90
N TYR A 146 7.80 -17.62 -1.95
CA TYR A 146 7.74 -16.24 -2.45
C TYR A 146 6.38 -15.89 -3.06
N THR A 147 5.67 -16.88 -3.62
CA THR A 147 4.30 -16.69 -4.09
C THR A 147 3.33 -16.44 -2.95
N SER A 148 3.42 -17.22 -1.89
CA SER A 148 2.65 -17.00 -0.66
C SER A 148 2.93 -15.62 -0.06
N LEU A 149 4.21 -15.26 0.08
CA LEU A 149 4.63 -13.94 0.56
C LEU A 149 4.05 -12.82 -0.29
N GLY A 150 4.19 -12.92 -1.61
CA GLY A 150 3.65 -11.97 -2.57
C GLY A 150 2.15 -11.76 -2.40
N PHE A 151 1.40 -12.87 -2.35
CA PHE A 151 -0.06 -12.86 -2.29
C PHE A 151 -0.57 -12.17 -1.03
N TRP A 152 -0.08 -12.58 0.14
CA TRP A 152 -0.56 -12.07 1.42
C TRP A 152 -0.09 -10.63 1.69
N MET A 153 1.15 -10.28 1.32
CA MET A 153 1.64 -8.91 1.42
C MET A 153 0.88 -7.95 0.49
N ALA A 154 0.53 -8.39 -0.72
CA ALA A 154 -0.35 -7.63 -1.61
C ALA A 154 -1.78 -7.52 -1.04
N GLY A 155 -2.26 -8.57 -0.37
CA GLY A 155 -3.57 -8.60 0.29
C GLY A 155 -3.69 -7.65 1.47
N SER A 156 -2.63 -7.45 2.27
CA SER A 156 -2.65 -6.54 3.43
C SER A 156 -2.73 -5.06 3.04
N LEU A 157 -2.50 -4.73 1.76
CA LEU A 157 -2.70 -3.39 1.22
C LEU A 157 -4.17 -3.01 1.05
N TRP A 158 -5.07 -3.98 0.87
CA TRP A 158 -6.50 -3.73 0.67
C TRP A 158 -7.18 -3.01 1.82
N PRO A 159 -6.90 -3.34 3.10
CA PRO A 159 -7.41 -2.53 4.21
C PRO A 159 -6.50 -1.32 4.53
N SER A 160 -5.19 -1.41 4.33
CA SER A 160 -4.27 -0.38 4.81
C SER A 160 -4.18 0.86 3.91
N ILE A 161 -4.29 0.70 2.58
CA ILE A 161 -4.32 1.83 1.64
C ILE A 161 -5.59 2.68 1.83
N PRO A 162 -6.82 2.11 1.89
CA PRO A 162 -8.01 2.90 2.23
C PRO A 162 -7.90 3.62 3.56
N LEU A 163 -7.36 2.96 4.59
CA LEU A 163 -7.16 3.60 5.89
C LEU A 163 -6.23 4.81 5.78
N ALA A 164 -5.11 4.67 5.07
CA ALA A 164 -4.20 5.78 4.81
C ALA A 164 -4.88 6.87 3.97
N TYR A 165 -5.57 6.50 2.90
CA TYR A 165 -6.30 7.39 2.00
C TYR A 165 -7.28 8.29 2.74
N PHE A 166 -8.20 7.70 3.51
CA PHE A 166 -9.24 8.46 4.21
C PHE A 166 -8.66 9.26 5.37
N SER A 167 -7.65 8.73 6.07
CA SER A 167 -6.95 9.49 7.13
C SER A 167 -6.25 10.71 6.54
N ILE A 168 -5.59 10.55 5.39
CA ILE A 168 -4.96 11.67 4.68
C ILE A 168 -6.05 12.67 4.30
N GLU A 169 -7.04 12.27 3.51
CA GLU A 169 -8.12 13.15 3.03
C GLU A 169 -8.78 13.96 4.16
N GLN A 170 -9.07 13.34 5.30
CA GLN A 170 -9.69 14.00 6.45
C GLN A 170 -8.76 14.99 7.16
N ASP A 171 -7.48 14.63 7.35
CA ASP A 171 -6.57 15.35 8.24
C ASP A 171 -5.66 16.36 7.52
N SER A 172 -5.45 16.21 6.21
CA SER A 172 -4.46 16.99 5.44
C SER A 172 -4.97 18.36 5.02
N CYS A 173 -6.29 18.53 4.89
CA CYS A 173 -6.94 19.81 4.62
C CYS A 173 -7.69 20.32 5.84
N SER A 174 -6.98 20.90 6.80
CA SER A 174 -7.67 21.74 7.78
C SER A 174 -8.12 23.02 7.08
N ASN A 175 -9.43 23.20 6.97
CA ASN A 175 -9.95 24.54 7.21
C ASN A 175 -9.48 24.89 8.61
N ASN A 176 -8.67 25.94 8.73
CA ASN A 176 -8.73 26.73 9.94
C ASN A 176 -10.23 26.96 10.19
N SER A 177 -10.81 26.33 11.19
CA SER A 177 -11.81 27.05 11.97
C SER A 177 -11.02 28.19 12.61
N GLU A 178 -10.73 29.23 11.81
CA GLU A 178 -10.80 30.58 12.32
C GLU A 178 -12.19 30.64 12.93
N ILE A 179 -12.24 30.40 14.24
CA ILE A 179 -13.34 30.84 15.04
C ILE A 179 -13.32 32.35 14.79
N ASN A 180 -14.14 32.81 13.83
CA ASN A 180 -14.53 34.20 13.77
C ASN A 180 -15.32 34.41 15.05
N ILE A 181 -14.60 34.73 16.12
CA ILE A 181 -15.19 35.40 17.27
C ILE A 181 -15.66 36.71 16.68
N THR A 182 -16.91 36.76 16.21
CA THR A 182 -17.61 38.02 16.02
C THR A 182 -17.49 38.73 17.36
N GLU A 183 -16.66 39.77 17.40
CA GLU A 183 -16.60 40.71 18.50
C GLU A 183 -18.05 41.11 18.82
N ILE A 184 -18.49 40.78 20.03
CA ILE A 184 -19.75 41.28 20.55
C ILE A 184 -19.54 42.79 20.65
N PRO A 185 -20.32 43.64 19.96
CA PRO A 185 -20.14 45.07 20.06
C PRO A 185 -20.36 45.50 21.51
N ASP A 186 -19.30 46.06 22.11
CA ASP A 186 -19.39 46.79 23.36
C ASP A 186 -20.43 47.91 23.23
N LYS A 187 -21.21 48.07 24.31
CA LYS A 187 -22.19 49.15 24.60
C LYS A 187 -23.65 48.81 24.31
N VAL A 188 -24.31 48.23 25.31
CA VAL A 188 -25.67 48.67 25.65
C VAL A 188 -25.52 49.90 26.54
N ALA A 189 -25.80 51.08 25.99
CA ALA A 189 -25.95 52.29 26.78
C ALA A 189 -27.13 52.10 27.74
N ILE A 190 -26.86 52.12 29.04
CA ILE A 190 -27.90 52.19 30.07
C ILE A 190 -28.46 53.63 29.99
N PRO A 191 -29.76 53.83 29.71
CA PRO A 191 -30.35 55.15 29.78
C PRO A 191 -30.35 55.61 31.24
N GLU A 192 -29.80 56.79 31.50
CA GLU A 192 -29.92 57.49 32.78
C GLU A 192 -31.40 57.72 33.08
N THR A 193 -31.92 57.08 34.12
CA THR A 193 -33.21 57.44 34.72
C THR A 193 -33.02 58.58 35.71
N ILE A 194 -33.85 59.60 35.49
CA ILE A 194 -34.09 60.87 36.19
C ILE A 194 -34.08 60.74 37.71
#